data_AF-A0A9W5AVZ1-F1
#
_entry.id   AF-A0A9W5AVZ1-F1
#
_cell.length_a   1.000
_cell.length_b   1.000
_cell.length_c   1.000
_cell.angle_alpha   90.00
_cell.angle_beta   90.00
_cell.angle_gamma   90.00
#
_symmetry.space_group_name_H-M   'P 1'
#
loop_
_entity.id
_entity.type
_entity.pdbx_description
1 polymer ?
#
loop_
_entity_poly.entity_id
_entity_poly.type
_entity_poly.pdbx_seq_one_letter_code
_entity_poly.pdbx_strand_id
1 'polypeptide(L)' 'MVADRPLYKSLDILNKYKNELTKEQFDSISSIIYGFAIDENIYLNEQDIIDTIKGYKHREMAHKIIAV' A
#
# COMPACT_ATOMS: atom_id res chain seq x y z
N MET A 1 0.84 14.34 -20.90
CA MET A 1 0.93 14.70 -19.47
C MET A 1 0.50 13.47 -18.68
N VAL A 2 1.40 12.84 -17.92
CA VAL A 2 1.17 11.52 -17.29
C VAL A 2 0.92 11.64 -15.78
N ALA A 3 0.59 12.83 -15.27
CA ALA A 3 0.61 13.16 -13.84
C ALA A 3 -0.78 13.19 -13.16
N ASP A 4 -1.88 13.01 -13.90
CA ASP A 4 -3.24 13.16 -13.38
C ASP A 4 -3.99 11.85 -13.12
N ARG A 5 -3.32 10.69 -13.18
CA ARG A 5 -3.97 9.44 -12.76
C ARG A 5 -3.87 9.31 -11.23
N PRO A 6 -4.99 9.05 -10.54
CA PRO A 6 -5.03 8.85 -9.09
C PRO A 6 -4.00 7.82 -8.60
N LEU A 7 -3.71 6.82 -9.43
CA LEU A 7 -2.66 5.83 -9.24
C LEU A 7 -1.27 6.43 -8.93
N TYR A 8 -0.80 7.43 -9.68
CA TYR A 8 0.55 7.98 -9.47
C TYR A 8 0.67 8.72 -8.15
N LYS A 9 -0.40 9.42 -7.74
CA LYS A 9 -0.45 10.10 -6.44
C LYS A 9 -0.43 9.10 -5.29
N SER A 10 -1.16 7.99 -5.40
CA SER A 10 -1.12 6.90 -4.43
C SER A 10 0.28 6.27 -4.35
N LEU A 11 0.90 5.98 -5.49
CA LEU A 11 2.24 5.38 -5.52
C LEU A 11 3.32 6.31 -4.97
N ASP A 12 3.22 7.62 -5.21
CA ASP A 12 4.16 8.61 -4.67
C ASP A 12 4.12 8.62 -3.13
N ILE A 13 2.93 8.58 -2.55
CA ILE A 13 2.75 8.48 -1.11
C ILE A 13 3.36 7.19 -0.56
N LEU A 14 3.07 6.03 -1.18
CA LEU A 14 3.65 4.76 -0.77
C LEU A 14 5.19 4.80 -0.82
N ASN A 15 5.77 5.47 -1.83
CA ASN A 15 7.21 5.60 -1.98
C ASN A 15 7.87 6.38 -0.84
N LYS A 16 7.16 7.31 -0.18
CA LYS A 16 7.67 7.99 1.04
C LYS A 16 7.90 7.01 2.18
N TYR A 17 7.06 5.98 2.29
CA TYR A 17 7.15 4.94 3.31
C TYR A 17 8.04 3.75 2.91
N LYS A 18 8.66 3.77 1.72
CA LYS A 18 9.50 2.67 1.21
C LYS A 18 10.64 2.29 2.15
N ASN A 19 11.22 3.24 2.88
CA ASN A 19 12.28 2.97 3.85
C ASN A 19 11.77 2.34 5.16
N GLU A 20 10.48 2.46 5.45
CA GLU A 20 9.83 1.89 6.64
C GLU A 20 9.15 0.53 6.36
N LEU A 21 9.15 0.12 5.10
CA LEU A 21 8.55 -1.11 4.59
C LEU A 21 9.63 -2.07 4.10
N THR A 22 9.40 -3.37 4.28
CA THR A 22 10.22 -4.37 3.58
C THR A 22 9.86 -4.40 2.09
N LYS A 23 10.75 -4.95 1.26
CA LYS A 23 10.49 -5.09 -0.18
C LYS A 23 9.18 -5.85 -0.45
N GLU A 24 8.89 -6.89 0.31
CA GLU A 24 7.66 -7.69 0.18
C GLU A 24 6.40 -6.90 0.57
N GLN A 25 6.48 -6.11 1.65
CA GLN A 25 5.37 -5.24 2.06
C GLN A 25 5.10 -4.18 0.99
N PHE A 26 6.15 -3.54 0.48
CA PHE A 26 6.04 -2.53 -0.55
C PHE A 26 5.43 -3.09 -1.84
N ASP A 27 5.86 -4.27 -2.28
CA ASP A 27 5.38 -4.93 -3.50
C ASP A 27 3.91 -5.37 -3.34
N SER A 28 3.56 -5.95 -2.20
CA SER A 28 2.18 -6.33 -1.87
C SER A 28 1.24 -5.12 -1.86
N ILE A 29 1.63 -4.03 -1.19
CA ILE A 29 0.79 -2.82 -1.09
C ILE A 29 0.71 -2.11 -2.44
N SER A 30 1.79 -2.09 -3.21
CA SER A 30 1.77 -1.57 -4.59
C SER A 30 0.77 -2.36 -5.44
N SER A 31 0.79 -3.69 -5.37
CA SER A 31 -0.14 -4.55 -6.11
C SER A 31 -1.61 -4.29 -5.73
N ILE A 32 -1.89 -4.09 -4.44
CA ILE A 32 -3.21 -3.70 -3.95
C ILE A 32 -3.65 -2.35 -4.54
N ILE A 33 -2.77 -1.34 -4.52
CA ILE A 33 -3.03 -0.02 -5.12
C ILE A 33 -3.29 -0.13 -6.62
N TYR A 34 -2.51 -0.94 -7.33
CA TYR A 34 -2.73 -1.20 -8.76
C TYR A 34 -4.08 -1.87 -9.03
N GLY A 35 -4.47 -2.87 -8.23
CA GLY A 35 -5.77 -3.53 -8.34
C GLY A 35 -6.94 -2.56 -8.17
N PHE A 36 -6.92 -1.73 -7.12
CA PHE A 36 -7.95 -0.72 -6.89
C PHE A 36 -8.03 0.35 -7.99
N ALA A 37 -6.88 0.73 -8.56
CA ALA A 37 -6.84 1.70 -9.64
C ALA A 37 -7.35 1.15 -10.98
N ILE A 38 -7.21 -0.16 -11.23
CA ILE A 38 -7.67 -0.82 -12.46
C ILE A 38 -9.18 -1.01 -12.44
N ASP A 39 -9.73 -1.53 -11.34
CA ASP A 39 -11.15 -1.92 -11.28
C ASP A 39 -12.11 -0.72 -11.15
N GLU A 40 -11.73 0.31 -10.38
CA GLU A 40 -12.71 1.33 -9.97
C GLU A 40 -12.25 2.78 -10.18
N ASN A 41 -11.09 3.00 -10.81
CA ASN A 41 -10.46 4.33 -10.92
C ASN A 41 -10.38 5.05 -9.54
N ILE A 42 -10.25 4.25 -8.48
CA ILE A 42 -10.27 4.72 -7.09
C ILE A 42 -8.95 5.39 -6.75
N TYR A 43 -9.07 6.52 -6.07
CA TYR A 43 -7.96 7.24 -5.48
C TYR A 43 -7.82 6.83 -4.01
N LEU A 44 -6.66 6.29 -3.65
CA LEU A 44 -6.28 6.06 -2.25
C LEU A 44 -5.54 7.30 -1.76
N ASN A 45 -6.11 7.97 -0.76
CA ASN A 45 -5.45 9.12 -0.15
C ASN A 45 -4.33 8.65 0.80
N GLU A 46 -3.60 9.61 1.38
CA GLU A 46 -2.47 9.29 2.25
C GLU A 46 -2.88 8.49 3.49
N GLN A 47 -4.06 8.76 4.05
CA GLN A 47 -4.56 8.06 5.22
C GLN A 47 -4.92 6.60 4.91
N ASP A 48 -5.54 6.32 3.76
CA ASP A 48 -5.84 4.96 3.30
C ASP A 48 -4.57 4.13 3.10
N ILE A 49 -3.51 4.74 2.56
CA ILE A 49 -2.22 4.06 2.37
C ILE A 49 -1.57 3.77 3.73
N ILE A 50 -1.60 4.72 4.66
CA ILE A 50 -1.11 4.50 6.03
C ILE A 50 -1.90 3.40 6.73
N ASP A 51 -3.23 3.38 6.58
CA ASP A 51 -4.08 2.36 7.18
C ASP A 51 -3.80 0.97 6.58
N THR A 52 -3.63 0.90 5.25
CA THR A 52 -3.22 -0.32 4.54
C THR A 52 -1.87 -0.83 5.05
N ILE A 53 -0.88 0.06 5.22
CA ILE A 53 0.44 -0.26 5.78
C ILE A 53 0.30 -0.79 7.22
N LYS A 54 -0.45 -0.10 8.08
CA LYS A 54 -0.65 -0.50 9.48
C LYS A 54 -1.41 -1.83 9.59
N GLY A 55 -2.44 -2.03 8.79
CA GLY A 55 -3.20 -3.28 8.70
C GLY A 55 -2.32 -4.44 8.22
N TYR A 56 -1.42 -4.20 7.27
CA TYR A 56 -0.44 -5.20 6.82
C TYR A 56 0.54 -5.57 7.95
N LYS A 57 1.08 -4.57 8.67
CA LYS A 57 1.92 -4.80 9.86
C LYS A 57 1.19 -5.62 10.93
N HIS A 58 -0.09 -5.35 11.16
CA HIS A 58 -0.90 -6.13 12.10
C HIS A 58 -1.11 -7.58 11.66
N ARG A 59 -1.31 -7.82 10.35
CA ARG A 59 -1.48 -9.17 9.80
C ARG A 59 -0.20 -10.01 9.87
N GLU A 60 0.96 -9.41 9.56
CA GLU A 60 2.26 -10.06 9.73
C GLU A 60 2.57 -10.34 11.22
N MET A 61 2.25 -9.39 12.11
CA MET A 61 2.40 -9.59 13.56
C MET A 61 1.49 -10.71 14.06
N ALA A 62 0.24 -10.77 13.59
CA ALA A 62 -0.71 -11.83 13.94
C ALA A 62 -0.25 -13.21 13.47
N HIS A 63 0.30 -13.31 12.24
CA HIS A 63 0.89 -14.57 11.76
C HIS A 63 2.12 -15.00 12.57
N LYS A 64 2.92 -14.06 13.09
CA LYS A 64 4.03 -14.40 14.02
C LYS A 64 3.55 -14.90 15.39
N ILE A 65 2.37 -14.50 15.85
CA ILE A 65 1.84 -14.89 17.17
C ILE A 65 1.18 -16.27 17.14
N ILE A 66 0.64 -16.71 16.00
CA ILE A 66 0.06 -18.07 15.81
C ILE A 66 1.07 -19.02 15.15
N ALA A 67 2.36 -18.87 15.47
CA ALA A 67 3.39 -19.84 15.17
C ALA A 67 4.02 -20.30 16.49
N VAL A 68 3.21 -20.93 17.34
CA VAL A 68 3.60 -21.65 18.56
C VAL A 68 2.93 -23.01 18.55
#